data_AF-Q823R3-F1
#
_entry.id   AF-Q823R3-F1
#
_cell.length_a   1.000
_cell.length_b   1.000
_cell.length_c   1.000
_cell.angle_alpha   90.00
_cell.angle_beta   90.00
_cell.angle_gamma   90.00
#
_symmetry.space_group_name_H-M   'P 1'
#
loop_
_entity.id
_entity.type
_entity.pdbx_description
1 polymer ?
#
loop_
_entity_poly.entity_id
_entity_poly.type
_entity_poly.pdbx_seq_one_letter_code
_entity_poly.pdbx_strand_id
1 'polypeptide(L)'
;MRIVLHLEHLRHFQNQGSILFEDLVSADDCFALETKLRHFVESLSKNTLDARWRDNIFRSLPEVAALVKKRRLDTFAANLVHRPRLSLVGDFWVLPGDKLIEREEDCQLLLSLSGDRVGQGVFFVGPYPTDLYFPESGETALLLVFSSAGIPIS
;
A
#
# COMPACT_ATOMS: atom_id res chain seq x y z
N MET A 1 5.76 18.19 2.04
CA MET A 1 4.97 18.83 0.97
C MET A 1 3.57 18.21 0.97
N ARG A 2 2.49 18.98 0.68
CA ARG A 2 1.14 18.38 0.52
C ARG A 2 1.01 17.86 -0.91
N ILE A 3 0.75 16.57 -1.09
CA ILE A 3 0.51 15.98 -2.40
C ILE A 3 -0.91 16.34 -2.83
N VAL A 4 -1.09 16.85 -4.06
CA VAL A 4 -2.39 17.19 -4.64
C VAL A 4 -2.52 16.47 -5.98
N LEU A 5 -3.65 15.81 -6.20
CA LEU A 5 -3.92 15.15 -7.48
C LEU A 5 -4.20 16.20 -8.56
N HIS A 6 -3.43 16.16 -9.64
CA HIS A 6 -3.68 16.94 -10.83
C HIS A 6 -4.73 16.24 -11.70
N LEU A 7 -5.46 17.00 -12.53
CA LEU A 7 -6.48 16.44 -13.43
C LEU A 7 -5.90 15.36 -14.37
N GLU A 8 -4.67 15.53 -14.83
CA GLU A 8 -3.98 14.53 -15.66
C GLU A 8 -3.73 13.21 -14.92
N HIS A 9 -3.48 13.25 -13.59
CA HIS A 9 -3.37 12.02 -12.80
C HIS A 9 -4.71 11.27 -12.78
N LEU A 10 -5.82 12.00 -12.64
CA LEU A 10 -7.16 11.41 -12.66
C LEU A 10 -7.48 10.82 -14.03
N ARG A 11 -7.17 11.53 -15.13
CA ARG A 11 -7.37 11.05 -16.50
C ARG A 11 -6.54 9.80 -16.79
N HIS A 12 -5.27 9.81 -16.39
CA HIS A 12 -4.40 8.65 -16.56
C HIS A 12 -4.95 7.43 -15.84
N PHE A 13 -5.32 7.59 -14.56
CA PHE A 13 -5.88 6.51 -13.76
C PHE A 13 -7.20 5.96 -14.31
N GLN A 14 -8.11 6.84 -14.77
CA GLN A 14 -9.37 6.41 -15.38
C GLN A 14 -9.17 5.60 -16.67
N ASN A 15 -8.11 5.89 -17.43
CA ASN A 15 -7.82 5.21 -18.68
C ASN A 15 -7.06 3.89 -18.49
N GLN A 16 -6.13 3.85 -17.53
CA GLN A 16 -5.21 2.71 -17.34
C GLN A 16 -5.60 1.79 -16.17
N GLY A 17 -6.46 2.25 -15.27
CA GLY A 17 -6.78 1.55 -14.03
C GLY A 17 -5.63 1.52 -13.01
N SER A 18 -4.52 2.21 -13.29
CA SER A 18 -3.36 2.28 -12.41
C SER A 18 -2.57 3.59 -12.59
N ILE A 19 -1.77 3.96 -11.59
CA ILE A 19 -0.85 5.10 -11.64
C ILE A 19 0.29 4.94 -10.62
N LEU A 20 1.51 5.28 -11.01
CA LEU A 20 2.70 5.33 -10.15
C LEU A 20 2.98 6.76 -9.66
N PHE A 21 3.31 6.89 -8.38
CA PHE A 21 3.82 8.13 -7.78
C PHE A 21 5.23 7.90 -7.22
N GLU A 22 6.17 8.78 -7.56
CA GLU A 22 7.59 8.62 -7.19
C GLU A 22 7.92 8.99 -5.74
N ASP A 23 7.22 9.99 -5.18
CA ASP A 23 7.45 10.49 -3.81
C ASP A 23 6.12 10.54 -3.05
N LEU A 24 5.49 9.37 -2.89
CA LEU A 24 4.21 9.26 -2.20
C LEU A 24 4.39 9.32 -0.68
N VAL A 25 5.43 8.66 -0.17
CA VAL A 25 5.80 8.60 1.24
C VAL A 25 7.31 8.82 1.36
N SER A 26 7.75 9.58 2.35
CA SER A 26 9.19 9.81 2.55
C SER A 26 9.91 8.52 2.97
N ALA A 27 11.13 8.33 2.47
CA ALA A 27 11.97 7.18 2.79
C ALA A 27 12.08 6.88 4.31
N ASP A 28 12.26 7.92 5.14
CA ASP A 28 12.33 7.76 6.60
C ASP A 28 11.08 7.12 7.21
N ASP A 29 9.89 7.50 6.74
CA ASP A 29 8.62 6.94 7.20
C ASP A 29 8.50 5.47 6.74
N CYS A 30 8.95 5.17 5.51
CA CYS A 30 8.96 3.82 4.95
C CYS A 30 9.91 2.88 5.72
N PHE A 31 11.16 3.28 5.94
CA PHE A 31 12.14 2.48 6.68
C PHE A 31 11.73 2.28 8.15
N ALA A 32 11.16 3.31 8.78
CA ALA A 32 10.63 3.18 10.13
C ALA A 32 9.47 2.16 10.20
N LEU A 33 8.59 2.15 9.19
CA LEU A 33 7.50 1.18 9.11
C LEU A 33 8.02 -0.23 8.82
N GLU A 34 8.96 -0.39 7.88
CA GLU A 34 9.57 -1.68 7.55
C GLU A 34 10.25 -2.32 8.77
N THR A 35 10.98 -1.53 9.55
CA THR A 35 11.64 -2.01 10.77
C THR A 35 10.61 -2.56 11.76
N LYS A 36 9.47 -1.87 11.92
CA LYS A 36 8.39 -2.30 12.81
C LYS A 36 7.69 -3.55 12.29
N LEU A 37 7.44 -3.64 10.99
CA LEU A 37 6.86 -4.83 10.35
C LEU A 37 7.77 -6.05 10.57
N ARG A 38 9.07 -5.89 10.34
CA ARG A 38 10.06 -6.95 10.54
C ARG A 38 10.07 -7.46 11.98
N HIS A 39 10.23 -6.55 12.95
CA HIS A 39 10.20 -6.92 14.37
C HIS A 39 8.87 -7.58 14.78
N PHE A 40 7.75 -7.10 14.24
CA PHE A 40 6.43 -7.68 14.52
C PHE A 40 6.36 -9.13 14.04
N VAL A 41 6.70 -9.40 12.77
CA VAL A 41 6.64 -10.77 12.22
C VAL A 41 7.64 -11.71 12.88
N GLU A 42 8.86 -11.24 13.16
CA GLU A 42 9.88 -12.00 13.89
C GLU A 42 9.44 -12.37 15.32
N SER A 43 8.62 -11.52 15.96
CA SER A 43 8.09 -11.81 17.30
C SER A 43 7.01 -12.90 17.29
N LEU A 44 6.33 -13.10 16.16
CA LEU A 44 5.24 -14.08 16.01
C LEU A 44 5.72 -15.44 15.53
N SER A 45 6.77 -15.48 14.71
CA SER A 45 7.21 -16.71 14.05
C SER A 45 8.70 -16.71 13.73
N LYS A 46 9.31 -17.88 13.89
CA LYS A 46 10.67 -18.13 13.38
C LYS A 46 10.71 -18.27 11.85
N ASN A 47 9.57 -18.55 11.22
CA ASN A 47 9.42 -18.56 9.77
C ASN A 47 8.71 -17.27 9.34
N THR A 48 9.50 -16.25 9.01
CA THR A 48 9.02 -14.93 8.59
C THR A 48 8.50 -14.89 7.15
N LEU A 49 8.75 -15.94 6.37
CA LEU A 49 8.31 -16.06 4.98
C LEU A 49 6.85 -16.50 4.85
N ASP A 50 6.28 -17.10 5.90
CA ASP A 50 4.89 -17.55 5.93
C ASP A 50 3.94 -16.35 5.76
N ALA A 51 3.18 -16.37 4.66
CA ALA A 51 2.25 -15.31 4.27
C ALA A 51 1.17 -15.05 5.33
N ARG A 52 0.84 -16.04 6.17
CA ARG A 52 -0.17 -15.88 7.23
C ARG A 52 0.16 -14.77 8.21
N TRP A 53 1.45 -14.59 8.54
CA TRP A 53 1.89 -13.55 9.49
C TRP A 53 2.03 -12.18 8.86
N ARG A 54 1.92 -12.12 7.53
CA ARG A 54 2.11 -10.91 6.74
C ARG A 54 0.81 -10.29 6.24
N ASP A 55 -0.33 -10.92 6.53
CA ASP A 55 -1.67 -10.47 6.14
C ASP A 55 -2.40 -9.77 7.29
N ASN A 56 -3.14 -8.71 6.97
CA ASN A 56 -3.95 -7.92 7.91
C ASN A 56 -3.17 -7.41 9.14
N ILE A 57 -1.90 -7.06 8.96
CA ILE A 57 -0.99 -6.55 9.99
C ILE A 57 -1.50 -5.24 10.59
N PHE A 58 -2.21 -4.39 9.83
CA PHE A 58 -2.76 -3.12 10.34
C PHE A 58 -3.64 -3.28 11.60
N ARG A 59 -4.20 -4.48 11.82
CA ARG A 59 -5.01 -4.80 13.00
C ARG A 59 -4.19 -4.94 14.28
N SER A 60 -2.90 -5.24 14.15
CA SER A 60 -1.98 -5.49 15.24
C SER A 60 -0.88 -4.43 15.33
N LEU A 61 -0.54 -3.80 14.20
CA LEU A 61 0.48 -2.75 14.10
C LEU A 61 -0.19 -1.41 13.70
N PRO A 62 -0.56 -0.56 14.68
CA PRO A 62 -1.32 0.67 14.41
C PRO A 62 -0.56 1.68 13.54
N GLU A 63 0.76 1.55 13.42
CA GLU A 63 1.60 2.39 12.56
C GLU A 63 1.22 2.33 11.09
N VAL A 64 0.68 1.20 10.61
CA VAL A 64 0.17 1.10 9.24
C VAL A 64 -1.00 2.07 9.04
N ALA A 65 -2.00 2.01 9.93
CA ALA A 65 -3.15 2.91 9.89
C ALA A 65 -2.73 4.37 10.12
N ALA A 66 -1.77 4.62 11.01
CA ALA A 66 -1.23 5.95 11.27
C ALA A 66 -0.56 6.54 10.01
N LEU A 67 0.22 5.75 9.25
CA LEU A 67 0.83 6.18 8.00
C LEU A 67 -0.24 6.55 6.96
N VAL A 68 -1.24 5.69 6.78
CA VAL A 68 -2.37 5.92 5.86
C VAL A 68 -3.06 7.24 6.17
N LYS A 69 -3.33 7.54 7.44
CA LYS A 69 -3.97 8.80 7.86
C LYS A 69 -3.04 10.00 7.74
N LYS A 70 -1.79 9.88 8.18
CA LYS A 70 -0.77 10.95 8.09
C LYS A 70 -0.59 11.42 6.64
N ARG A 71 -0.58 10.48 5.70
CA ARG A 71 -0.37 10.73 4.26
C ARG A 71 -1.67 10.86 3.47
N ARG A 72 -2.83 10.71 4.13
CA ARG A 72 -4.18 10.77 3.53
C ARG A 72 -4.33 9.83 2.32
N LEU A 73 -3.73 8.65 2.39
CA LEU A 73 -3.72 7.67 1.31
C LEU A 73 -5.14 7.17 0.98
N ASP A 74 -5.99 7.07 2.01
CA ASP A 74 -7.41 6.77 1.87
C ASP A 74 -8.18 7.82 1.05
N THR A 75 -7.89 9.10 1.28
CA THR A 75 -8.48 10.21 0.52
C THR A 75 -7.95 10.23 -0.91
N PHE A 76 -6.65 9.95 -1.09
CA PHE A 76 -6.03 9.84 -2.41
C PHE A 76 -6.69 8.76 -3.25
N ALA A 77 -6.81 7.55 -2.69
CA ALA A 77 -7.50 6.44 -3.32
C ALA A 77 -8.96 6.81 -3.66
N ALA A 78 -9.70 7.38 -2.70
CA ALA A 78 -11.10 7.77 -2.90
C ALA A 78 -11.29 8.75 -4.09
N ASN A 79 -10.37 9.72 -4.23
CA ASN A 79 -10.40 10.67 -5.34
C ASN A 79 -10.08 10.01 -6.69
N LEU A 80 -9.15 9.04 -6.74
CA LEU A 80 -8.81 8.33 -7.97
C LEU A 80 -10.00 7.51 -8.51
N VAL A 81 -10.77 6.88 -7.63
CA VAL A 81 -11.91 6.03 -8.00
C VAL A 81 -13.28 6.71 -7.87
N HIS A 82 -13.31 8.04 -7.70
CA HIS A 82 -14.54 8.84 -7.59
C HIS A 82 -15.52 8.34 -6.52
N ARG A 83 -14.98 7.95 -5.36
CA ARG A 83 -15.76 7.55 -4.17
C ARG A 83 -15.76 8.67 -3.13
N PRO A 84 -16.86 8.87 -2.38
CA PRO A 84 -16.92 9.89 -1.34
C PRO A 84 -15.93 9.62 -0.20
N ARG A 85 -15.65 8.35 0.08
CA ARG A 85 -14.75 7.89 1.12
C ARG A 85 -14.31 6.46 0.85
N LEU A 86 -13.07 6.14 1.21
CA LEU A 86 -12.59 4.77 1.38
C LEU A 86 -11.99 4.58 2.76
N SER A 87 -11.97 3.34 3.22
CA SER A 87 -11.33 2.89 4.45
C SER A 87 -10.34 1.78 4.13
N LEU A 88 -9.22 1.72 4.88
CA LEU A 88 -8.32 0.57 4.84
C LEU A 88 -9.06 -0.65 5.40
N VAL A 89 -9.14 -1.73 4.64
CA VAL A 89 -9.83 -2.97 5.02
C VAL A 89 -8.91 -4.20 5.05
N GLY A 90 -7.74 -4.09 4.42
CA GLY A 90 -6.74 -5.13 4.36
C GLY A 90 -5.36 -4.53 4.09
N ASP A 91 -4.33 -5.22 4.53
CA ASP A 91 -2.96 -4.98 4.12
C ASP A 91 -2.20 -6.30 4.00
N PHE A 92 -1.12 -6.30 3.22
CA PHE A 92 -0.25 -7.47 3.07
C PHE A 92 1.19 -7.01 2.89
N TRP A 93 2.09 -7.44 3.78
CA TRP A 93 3.52 -7.13 3.67
C TRP A 93 4.16 -8.06 2.64
N VAL A 94 4.48 -7.49 1.48
CA VAL A 94 4.94 -8.18 0.27
C VAL A 94 6.44 -8.36 0.29
N LEU A 95 6.87 -9.59 0.03
CA LEU A 95 8.26 -9.99 -0.17
C LEU A 95 8.51 -10.38 -1.63
N PRO A 96 9.77 -10.43 -2.06
CA PRO A 96 10.12 -10.80 -3.44
C PRO A 96 9.63 -12.21 -3.76
N GLY A 97 9.01 -12.37 -4.93
CA GLY A 97 8.45 -13.64 -5.41
C GLY A 97 7.03 -13.96 -4.91
N ASP A 98 6.44 -13.14 -4.04
CA ASP A 98 5.02 -13.24 -3.71
C ASP A 98 4.15 -12.99 -4.96
N LYS A 99 2.92 -13.52 -4.94
CA LYS A 99 1.91 -13.24 -5.96
C LYS A 99 0.80 -12.41 -5.35
N LEU A 100 0.52 -11.25 -5.94
CA LEU A 100 -0.65 -10.45 -5.56
C LEU A 100 -1.88 -11.06 -6.23
N ILE A 101 -2.77 -11.61 -5.41
CA ILE A 101 -4.06 -12.13 -5.86
C ILE A 101 -4.96 -10.94 -6.17
N GLU A 102 -5.70 -11.03 -7.27
CA GLU A 102 -6.71 -10.04 -7.63
C GLU A 102 -7.74 -9.91 -6.50
N ARG A 103 -8.15 -8.67 -6.23
CA ARG A 103 -9.16 -8.39 -5.21
C ARG A 103 -10.24 -7.46 -5.74
N GLU A 104 -11.45 -7.60 -5.20
CA GLU A 104 -12.65 -6.89 -5.66
C GLU A 104 -12.86 -5.53 -4.98
N GLU A 105 -11.99 -5.12 -4.06
CA GLU A 105 -12.15 -3.83 -3.39
C GLU A 105 -11.92 -2.63 -4.32
N ASP A 106 -12.47 -1.47 -3.92
CA ASP A 106 -12.55 -0.29 -4.77
C ASP A 106 -11.19 0.21 -5.27
N CYS A 107 -10.12 0.10 -4.47
CA CYS A 107 -8.78 0.54 -4.86
C CYS A 107 -7.71 -0.14 -4.00
N GLN A 108 -6.55 -0.44 -4.60
CA GLN A 108 -5.37 -0.93 -3.89
C GLN A 108 -4.17 0.01 -4.10
N LEU A 109 -3.21 -0.06 -3.17
CA LEU A 109 -1.94 0.65 -3.23
C LEU A 109 -0.80 -0.31 -2.88
N LEU A 110 0.16 -0.49 -3.78
CA LEU A 110 1.45 -1.12 -3.44
C LEU A 110 2.47 -0.02 -3.13
N LEU A 111 2.89 0.06 -1.87
CA LEU A 111 3.87 1.04 -1.39
C LEU A 111 5.25 0.38 -1.22
N SER A 112 6.28 0.90 -1.88
CA SER A 112 7.66 0.47 -1.66
C SER A 112 8.16 0.94 -0.28
N LEU A 113 8.65 -0.01 0.52
CA LEU A 113 9.16 0.26 1.86
C LEU A 113 10.69 0.32 1.93
N SER A 114 11.38 -0.25 0.96
CA SER A 114 12.84 -0.30 0.89
C SER A 114 13.35 -0.41 -0.55
N GLY A 115 14.67 -0.31 -0.71
CA GLY A 115 15.33 -0.33 -2.02
C GLY A 115 15.42 1.04 -2.68
N ASP A 116 15.77 1.04 -3.97
CA ASP A 116 15.99 2.27 -4.75
C ASP A 116 14.69 3.03 -5.03
N ARG A 117 13.56 2.34 -4.93
CA ARG A 117 12.21 2.87 -5.16
C ARG A 117 11.46 3.16 -3.86
N VAL A 118 12.15 3.22 -2.73
CA VAL A 118 11.53 3.48 -1.43
C VAL A 118 10.63 4.72 -1.49
N GLY A 119 9.41 4.60 -0.97
CA GLY A 119 8.45 5.70 -0.95
C GLY A 119 7.61 5.84 -2.21
N GLN A 120 7.95 5.11 -3.29
CA GLN A 120 7.10 5.01 -4.47
C GLN A 120 5.83 4.23 -4.16
N GLY A 121 4.72 4.63 -4.79
CA GLY A 121 3.43 3.98 -4.61
C GLY A 121 2.67 3.80 -5.91
N VAL A 122 2.18 2.59 -6.16
CA VAL A 122 1.31 2.26 -7.30
C VAL A 122 -0.11 2.12 -6.80
N PHE A 123 -0.99 3.05 -7.17
CA PHE A 123 -2.44 2.84 -7.00
C PHE A 123 -2.97 2.06 -8.20
N PHE A 124 -3.90 1.14 -7.96
CA PHE A 124 -4.51 0.33 -9.02
C PHE A 124 -5.91 -0.18 -8.64
N VAL A 125 -6.65 -0.66 -9.64
CA VAL A 125 -7.89 -1.44 -9.51
C VAL A 125 -7.76 -2.75 -10.31
N GLY A 126 -8.36 -3.82 -9.81
CA GLY A 126 -8.30 -5.13 -10.46
C GLY A 126 -6.91 -5.80 -10.34
N PRO A 127 -6.40 -6.45 -11.40
CA PRO A 127 -5.12 -7.15 -11.35
C PRO A 127 -3.94 -6.18 -11.23
N TYR A 128 -2.90 -6.58 -10.51
CA TYR A 128 -1.72 -5.75 -10.31
C TYR A 128 -0.93 -5.55 -11.63
N PRO A 129 -0.59 -4.31 -12.02
CA PRO A 129 0.24 -4.02 -13.20
C PRO A 129 1.71 -4.33 -12.90
N THR A 130 2.15 -5.55 -13.23
CA THR A 130 3.48 -6.08 -12.90
C THR A 130 4.64 -5.34 -13.59
N ASP A 131 4.35 -4.56 -14.63
CA ASP A 131 5.32 -3.76 -15.39
C ASP A 131 5.75 -2.46 -14.69
N LEU A 132 4.97 -1.97 -13.72
CA LEU A 132 5.27 -0.70 -13.03
C LEU A 132 6.35 -0.87 -11.95
N TYR A 133 6.09 -1.74 -10.98
CA TYR A 133 6.96 -1.95 -9.82
C TYR A 133 6.68 -3.31 -9.18
N PHE A 134 7.68 -4.00 -8.67
CA PHE A 134 7.50 -5.10 -7.72
C PHE A 134 8.78 -5.21 -6.90
N PRO A 135 8.73 -5.53 -5.59
CA PRO A 135 9.94 -5.61 -4.78
C PRO A 135 10.92 -6.65 -5.33
N GLU A 136 12.17 -6.22 -5.55
CA GLU A 136 13.28 -7.08 -5.97
C GLU A 136 13.99 -7.72 -4.76
N SER A 137 15.01 -8.54 -5.00
CA SER A 137 15.71 -9.25 -3.93
C SER A 137 16.27 -8.29 -2.87
N GLY A 138 15.83 -8.47 -1.62
CA GLY A 138 16.21 -7.62 -0.49
C GLY A 138 15.31 -6.41 -0.26
N GLU A 139 14.35 -6.16 -1.14
CA GLU A 139 13.34 -5.10 -1.00
C GLU A 139 12.03 -5.65 -0.45
N THR A 140 11.22 -4.77 0.14
CA THR A 140 9.87 -5.10 0.58
C THR A 140 8.89 -4.01 0.20
N ALA A 141 7.62 -4.40 0.12
CA ALA A 141 6.52 -3.48 -0.14
C ALA A 141 5.34 -3.77 0.78
N LEU A 142 4.43 -2.82 0.93
CA LEU A 142 3.18 -2.99 1.65
C LEU A 142 2.02 -2.78 0.69
N LEU A 143 1.23 -3.83 0.48
CA LEU A 143 -0.05 -3.72 -0.18
C LEU A 143 -1.07 -3.19 0.82
N LEU A 144 -1.79 -2.14 0.45
CA LEU A 144 -2.89 -1.55 1.21
C LEU A 144 -4.16 -1.67 0.38
N VAL A 145 -5.24 -2.13 0.99
CA VAL A 145 -6.52 -2.41 0.32
C VAL A 145 -7.59 -1.48 0.86
N PHE A 146 -8.22 -0.72 -0.03
CA PHE A 146 -9.19 0.31 0.31
C PHE A 146 -10.58 -0.03 -0.25
N SER A 147 -11.60 0.08 0.60
CA SER A 147 -12.99 -0.15 0.22
C SER A 147 -13.93 0.91 0.78
N SER A 148 -14.98 1.20 0.03
CA SER A 148 -16.11 2.05 0.41
C SER A 148 -17.10 1.35 1.34
N ALA A 149 -17.11 0.01 1.34
CA ALA A 149 -17.90 -0.81 2.26
C ALA A 149 -17.23 -0.95 3.65
N GLY A 150 -15.95 -0.60 3.75
CA GLY A 150 -15.17 -0.73 4.98
C GLY A 150 -15.61 0.22 6.09
N ILE A 151 -15.76 -0.31 7.31
CA ILE A 151 -15.90 0.52 8.51
C ILE A 151 -14.60 1.30 8.68
N PRO A 152 -14.65 2.63 8.90
CA PRO A 152 -13.45 3.40 9.08
C PRO A 152 -12.64 2.94 10.27
N ILE A 153 -11.33 2.81 10.07
CA ILE A 153 -10.38 2.78 11.18
C ILE A 153 -10.38 4.19 11.80
N SER A 154 -10.93 4.28 13.00
CA SER A 154 -10.97 5.48 13.86
C SER A 154 -9.71 5.62 14.68
#